data_AF-A0A349XN40-F1
#
_entry.id   AF-A0A349XN40-F1
#
_cell.length_a   1.000
_cell.length_b   1.000
_cell.length_c   1.000
_cell.angle_alpha   90.00
_cell.angle_beta   90.00
_cell.angle_gamma   90.00
#
_symmetry.space_group_name_H-M   'P 1'
#
loop_
_entity.id
_entity.type
_entity.pdbx_description
1 polymer ?
#
loop_
_entity_poly.entity_id
_entity_poly.type
_entity_poly.pdbx_seq_one_letter_code
_entity_poly.pdbx_strand_id
1 'polypeptide(L)'
;MFIPYTETTETLQPDEERIVRDIVSHMAAAQARNAERHRHAHRDAHAKSHAVLKGRMAVHDGLVPELAQGIFAAPREYEVVARLSSAPGDIHSDSIPEPRGFAIKIIG
;
A
#
# COMPACT_ATOMS: atom_id res chain seq x y z
N MET A 1 17.65 -10.51 -13.77
CA MET A 1 18.86 -10.15 -13.01
C MET A 1 18.40 -9.28 -11.84
N PHE A 2 18.69 -9.69 -10.61
CA PHE A 2 18.38 -8.86 -9.44
C PHE A 2 19.49 -7.83 -9.27
N ILE A 3 19.12 -6.57 -9.01
CA ILE A 3 20.07 -5.48 -8.75
C ILE A 3 19.86 -4.99 -7.31
N PRO A 4 20.93 -4.57 -6.61
CA PRO A 4 20.78 -3.84 -5.36
C PRO A 4 19.94 -2.58 -5.58
N TYR A 5 19.03 -2.27 -4.66
CA TYR A 5 18.32 -1.00 -4.69
C TYR A 5 19.30 0.18 -4.60
N THR A 6 19.17 1.12 -5.52
CA THR A 6 19.81 2.45 -5.49
C THR A 6 18.79 3.50 -5.94
N GLU A 7 18.98 4.77 -5.59
CA GLU A 7 18.11 5.86 -6.08
C GLU A 7 18.10 5.97 -7.62
N THR A 8 19.14 5.46 -8.28
CA THR A 8 19.25 5.43 -9.74
C THR A 8 18.56 4.22 -10.37
N THR A 9 17.93 3.35 -9.58
CA THR A 9 17.20 2.17 -10.09
C THR A 9 15.92 2.58 -10.81
N GLU A 10 15.29 3.66 -10.37
CA GLU A 10 14.07 4.17 -10.99
C GLU A 10 14.39 4.94 -12.28
N THR A 11 13.56 4.75 -13.29
CA THR A 11 13.64 5.48 -14.56
C THR A 11 12.29 6.11 -14.84
N LEU A 12 12.23 7.44 -14.78
CA LEU A 12 11.03 8.19 -15.12
C LEU A 12 10.63 7.90 -16.55
N GLN A 13 9.37 7.50 -16.74
CA GLN A 13 8.83 7.23 -18.06
C GLN A 13 8.45 8.55 -18.77
N PRO A 14 8.41 8.57 -20.11
CA PRO A 14 7.82 9.67 -20.84
C PRO A 14 6.39 9.96 -20.33
N ASP A 15 6.05 11.24 -20.18
CA ASP A 15 4.76 11.73 -19.69
C ASP A 15 4.35 11.31 -18.26
N GLU A 16 5.21 10.64 -17.49
CA GLU A 16 4.86 10.09 -16.18
C GLU A 16 4.26 11.16 -15.25
N GLU A 17 4.89 12.33 -15.17
CA GLU A 17 4.42 13.41 -14.31
C GLU A 17 3.02 13.92 -14.73
N ARG A 18 2.74 13.98 -16.04
CA ARG A 18 1.42 14.35 -16.56
C ARG A 18 0.39 13.28 -16.19
N ILE A 19 0.72 12.01 -16.42
CA ILE A 19 -0.15 10.87 -16.11
C ILE A 19 -0.45 10.81 -14.60
N VAL A 20 0.55 11.05 -13.75
CA VAL A 20 0.37 11.14 -12.29
C VAL A 20 -0.64 12.23 -11.95
N ARG A 21 -0.49 13.44 -12.52
CA ARG A 21 -1.46 14.54 -12.30
C ARG A 21 -2.87 14.17 -12.76
N ASP A 22 -3.00 13.52 -13.91
CA ASP A 22 -4.30 13.10 -14.46
C ASP A 22 -4.97 12.06 -13.53
N ILE A 23 -4.22 11.06 -13.06
CA ILE A 23 -4.69 10.05 -12.11
C ILE A 23 -5.13 10.71 -10.80
N VAL A 24 -4.29 11.58 -10.23
CA VAL A 24 -4.60 12.29 -8.97
C VAL A 24 -5.86 13.13 -9.10
N SER A 25 -6.04 13.83 -10.22
CA SER A 25 -7.24 14.64 -10.50
C SER A 25 -8.52 13.77 -10.53
N HIS A 26 -8.48 12.65 -11.26
CA HIS A 26 -9.62 11.73 -11.33
C HIS A 26 -9.95 11.09 -9.98
N MET A 27 -8.94 10.65 -9.24
CA MET A 27 -9.11 10.07 -7.91
C MET A 27 -9.67 11.10 -6.92
N ALA A 28 -9.18 12.34 -6.94
CA ALA A 28 -9.68 13.42 -6.09
C ALA A 28 -11.15 13.74 -6.37
N ALA A 29 -11.56 13.80 -7.64
CA ALA A 29 -12.96 14.04 -8.00
C ALA A 29 -13.88 12.91 -7.51
N ALA A 30 -13.43 11.65 -7.61
CA ALA A 30 -14.18 10.51 -7.08
C ALA A 30 -14.28 10.52 -5.56
N GLN A 31 -13.17 10.80 -4.87
CA GLN A 31 -13.12 10.89 -3.42
C GLN A 31 -14.02 12.03 -2.90
N ALA A 32 -14.05 13.19 -3.55
CA ALA A 32 -14.93 14.30 -3.19
C ALA A 32 -16.42 13.91 -3.27
N ARG A 33 -16.85 13.23 -4.35
CA ARG A 33 -18.23 12.72 -4.48
C ARG A 33 -18.58 11.73 -3.38
N ASN A 34 -17.67 10.82 -3.05
CA ASN A 34 -17.89 9.85 -1.97
C ASN A 34 -17.95 10.55 -0.60
N ALA A 35 -17.07 11.54 -0.37
CA ALA A 35 -17.05 12.30 0.86
C ALA A 35 -18.35 13.09 1.07
N GLU A 36 -18.89 13.69 0.02
CA GLU A 36 -20.20 14.35 0.05
C GLU A 36 -21.33 13.35 0.35
N ARG A 37 -21.35 12.21 -0.35
CA ARG A 37 -22.36 11.16 -0.16
C ARG A 37 -22.37 10.58 1.25
N HIS A 38 -21.20 10.33 1.83
CA HIS A 38 -21.07 9.77 3.19
C HIS A 38 -21.06 10.83 4.28
N ARG A 39 -20.97 12.11 3.91
CA ARG A 39 -20.71 13.24 4.81
C ARG A 39 -19.45 13.02 5.68
N HIS A 40 -18.49 12.28 5.13
CA HIS A 40 -17.22 11.95 5.77
C HIS A 40 -16.19 11.58 4.71
N ALA A 41 -15.00 12.14 4.80
CA ALA A 41 -13.92 11.81 3.88
C ALA A 41 -13.32 10.44 4.24
N HIS A 42 -13.36 9.51 3.30
CA HIS A 42 -12.69 8.22 3.38
C HIS A 42 -11.44 8.21 2.49
N ARG A 43 -10.70 7.10 2.50
CA ARG A 43 -9.61 6.88 1.54
C ARG A 43 -10.18 6.79 0.12
N ASP A 44 -9.43 7.31 -0.86
CA ASP A 44 -9.74 7.32 -2.29
C ASP A 44 -9.73 5.93 -2.94
N ALA A 45 -8.95 5.01 -2.38
CA ALA A 45 -9.02 3.58 -2.55
C ALA A 45 -8.93 2.90 -1.19
N HIS A 46 -9.41 1.68 -1.09
CA HIS A 46 -9.46 0.94 0.15
C HIS A 46 -10.22 1.65 1.28
N ALA A 47 -11.36 2.26 0.95
CA ALA A 47 -12.16 3.07 1.86
C ALA A 47 -12.61 2.28 3.10
N LYS A 48 -13.14 1.07 2.90
CA LYS A 48 -13.63 0.22 3.99
C LYS A 48 -12.49 -0.56 4.67
N SER A 49 -12.35 -0.34 5.97
CA SER A 49 -11.42 -1.09 6.83
C SER A 49 -12.13 -2.27 7.47
N HIS A 50 -11.46 -3.42 7.52
CA HIS A 50 -11.97 -4.63 8.20
C HIS A 50 -11.31 -4.83 9.55
N ALA A 51 -10.00 -4.62 9.62
CA ALA A 51 -9.24 -4.76 10.85
C ALA A 51 -7.99 -3.88 10.85
N VAL A 52 -7.56 -3.49 12.05
CA VAL A 52 -6.23 -2.96 12.31
C VAL A 52 -5.59 -3.88 13.35
N LEU A 53 -4.48 -4.50 12.98
CA LEU A 53 -3.81 -5.54 13.77
C LEU A 53 -2.45 -5.01 14.22
N LYS A 54 -2.05 -5.36 15.44
CA LYS A 54 -0.66 -5.24 15.90
C LYS A 54 -0.03 -6.61 15.89
N GLY A 55 1.24 -6.69 15.49
CA GLY A 55 1.95 -7.96 15.45
C GLY A 55 3.45 -7.78 15.31
N ARG A 56 4.12 -8.90 15.04
CA ARG A 56 5.56 -8.93 14.77
C ARG A 56 5.81 -9.56 13.41
N MET A 57 6.82 -9.05 12.71
CA MET A 57 7.34 -9.62 11.47
C MET A 57 8.78 -10.06 11.72
N ALA A 58 9.08 -11.32 11.43
CA ALA A 58 10.43 -11.85 11.49
C ALA A 58 11.06 -11.86 10.10
N VAL A 59 12.24 -11.28 9.98
CA VAL A 59 13.17 -11.53 8.88
C VAL A 59 14.01 -12.73 9.28
N HIS A 60 13.90 -13.81 8.51
CA HIS A 60 14.66 -15.03 8.74
C HIS A 60 16.10 -14.92 8.23
N ASP A 61 16.97 -15.78 8.75
CA ASP A 61 18.30 -16.00 8.20
C ASP A 61 18.26 -16.80 6.89
N GLY A 62 19.41 -16.88 6.23
CA GLY A 62 19.56 -17.67 5.01
C GLY A 62 18.85 -17.13 3.78
N LEU A 63 18.44 -15.84 3.77
CA LEU A 63 18.01 -15.20 2.52
C LEU A 63 19.17 -15.22 1.51
N VAL A 64 18.84 -15.52 0.26
CA VAL A 64 19.81 -15.43 -0.84
C VAL A 64 20.34 -14.00 -0.93
N PRO A 65 21.64 -13.79 -1.25
CA PRO A 65 22.26 -12.47 -1.19
C PRO A 65 21.50 -11.39 -1.97
N GLU A 66 20.82 -11.76 -3.05
CA GLU A 66 20.03 -10.87 -3.90
C GLU A 66 18.79 -10.30 -3.20
N LEU A 67 18.24 -11.01 -2.21
CA LEU A 67 17.06 -10.57 -1.44
C LEU A 67 17.42 -9.99 -0.06
N ALA A 68 18.66 -10.20 0.40
CA ALA A 68 19.17 -9.73 1.68
C ALA A 68 19.57 -8.24 1.64
N GLN A 69 18.60 -7.34 1.43
CA GLN A 69 18.83 -5.91 1.30
C GLN A 69 17.89 -5.07 2.20
N GLY A 70 18.35 -3.88 2.62
CA GLY A 70 17.58 -2.96 3.44
C GLY A 70 17.12 -3.60 4.76
N ILE A 71 15.81 -3.56 5.03
CA ILE A 71 15.23 -4.19 6.23
C ILE A 71 15.38 -5.72 6.25
N PHE A 72 15.69 -6.34 5.11
CA PHE A 72 15.89 -7.78 4.98
C PHE A 72 17.36 -8.19 5.06
N ALA A 73 18.29 -7.26 5.29
CA ALA A 73 19.74 -7.52 5.22
C ALA A 73 20.26 -8.44 6.34
N ALA A 74 19.58 -8.49 7.48
CA ALA A 74 19.95 -9.34 8.61
C ALA A 74 18.71 -9.89 9.33
N PRO A 75 18.81 -11.05 9.98
CA PRO A 75 17.72 -11.59 10.79
C PRO A 75 17.32 -10.62 11.88
N ARG A 76 16.03 -10.30 11.96
CA ARG A 76 15.49 -9.33 12.91
C ARG A 76 13.99 -9.47 13.06
N GLU A 77 13.49 -9.18 14.25
CA GLU A 77 12.05 -8.98 14.48
C GLU A 77 11.71 -7.48 14.48
N TYR A 78 10.59 -7.15 13.83
CA TYR A 78 10.02 -5.81 13.80
C TYR A 78 8.61 -5.83 14.37
N GLU A 79 8.26 -4.82 15.18
CA GLU A 79 6.86 -4.53 15.49
C GLU A 79 6.17 -4.01 14.22
N VAL A 80 4.95 -4.46 13.97
CA VAL A 80 4.18 -4.08 12.78
C VAL A 80 2.74 -3.71 13.13
N VAL A 81 2.17 -2.83 12.31
CA VAL A 81 0.73 -2.56 12.26
C VAL A 81 0.22 -2.97 10.89
N ALA A 82 -0.77 -3.86 10.85
CA ALA A 82 -1.41 -4.28 9.62
C ALA A 82 -2.82 -3.71 9.49
N ARG A 83 -3.25 -3.41 8.26
CA ARG A 83 -4.64 -3.03 7.95
C ARG A 83 -5.21 -3.92 6.85
N LEU A 84 -6.36 -4.51 7.15
CA LEU A 84 -7.16 -5.28 6.20
C LEU A 84 -8.28 -4.40 5.64
N SER A 85 -8.57 -4.49 4.34
CA SER A 85 -9.54 -3.62 3.67
C SER A 85 -10.14 -4.25 2.41
N SER A 86 -11.27 -3.72 1.95
CA SER A 86 -11.74 -3.88 0.57
C SER A 86 -10.98 -2.94 -0.36
N ALA A 87 -10.96 -3.15 -1.68
CA ALA A 87 -10.21 -2.32 -2.63
C ALA A 87 -10.89 -1.00 -3.07
N PRO A 88 -12.22 -0.92 -3.27
CA PRO A 88 -12.83 0.31 -3.80
C PRO A 88 -12.66 1.55 -2.92
N GLY A 89 -12.75 2.71 -3.57
CA GLY A 89 -12.80 4.03 -2.93
C GLY A 89 -14.14 4.38 -2.28
N ASP A 90 -15.12 3.48 -2.35
CA ASP A 90 -16.43 3.59 -1.72
C ASP A 90 -16.64 2.42 -0.74
N ILE A 91 -17.59 2.56 0.17
CA ILE A 91 -17.91 1.56 1.19
C ILE A 91 -19.01 0.64 0.67
N HIS A 92 -18.68 -0.64 0.55
CA HIS A 92 -19.58 -1.69 0.06
C HIS A 92 -19.70 -2.86 1.06
N SER A 93 -20.64 -3.77 0.79
CA SER A 93 -20.78 -5.02 1.54
C SER A 93 -19.58 -5.94 1.31
N ASP A 94 -19.15 -6.67 2.35
CA ASP A 94 -18.03 -7.62 2.23
C ASP A 94 -18.38 -8.87 1.42
N SER A 95 -19.68 -9.09 1.20
CA SER A 95 -20.20 -10.15 0.34
C SER A 95 -19.94 -9.91 -1.14
N ILE A 96 -19.56 -8.68 -1.54
CA ILE A 96 -19.25 -8.36 -2.93
C ILE A 96 -17.84 -8.88 -3.25
N PRO A 97 -17.69 -9.73 -4.28
CA PRO A 97 -16.39 -10.20 -4.74
C PRO A 97 -15.58 -9.03 -5.34
N GLU A 98 -14.45 -8.73 -4.73
CA GLU A 98 -13.53 -7.67 -5.14
C GLU A 98 -12.17 -7.91 -4.46
N PRO A 99 -11.07 -7.29 -4.93
CA PRO A 99 -9.78 -7.44 -4.29
C PRO A 99 -9.78 -6.98 -2.82
N ARG A 100 -8.90 -7.58 -2.03
CA ARG A 100 -8.73 -7.29 -0.60
C ARG A 100 -7.33 -6.72 -0.39
N GLY A 101 -7.23 -5.65 0.38
CA GLY A 101 -5.95 -5.04 0.76
C GLY A 101 -5.43 -5.63 2.06
N PHE A 102 -4.14 -5.95 2.09
CA PHE A 102 -3.38 -6.27 3.31
C PHE A 102 -2.12 -5.40 3.30
N ALA A 103 -2.21 -4.25 3.97
CA ALA A 103 -1.06 -3.34 4.13
C ALA A 103 -0.35 -3.62 5.47
N ILE A 104 0.98 -3.63 5.46
CA ILE A 104 1.81 -3.80 6.66
C ILE A 104 2.71 -2.56 6.80
N LYS A 105 2.63 -1.88 7.94
CA LYS A 105 3.57 -0.85 8.35
C LYS A 105 4.56 -1.46 9.33
N ILE A 106 5.83 -1.44 8.95
CA ILE A 106 6.95 -1.84 9.80
C ILE A 106 7.39 -0.65 10.65
N ILE A 107 7.61 -0.88 11.94
CA ILE A 107 8.03 0.15 12.90
C ILE A 107 9.53 0.00 13.17
N GLY A 108 10.29 1.07 12.95
CA GLY A 108 11.74 1.12 13.17
C GLY A 108 12.46 1.97 12.14
#